data_AF-W1Y576-F1
#
_entry.id   AF-W1Y576-F1
#
_cell.length_a   1.000
_cell.length_b   1.000
_cell.length_c   1.000
_cell.angle_alpha   90.00
_cell.angle_beta   90.00
_cell.angle_gamma   90.00
#
_symmetry.space_group_name_H-M   'P 1'
#
loop_
_entity.id
_entity.type
_entity.pdbx_description
1 polymer ?
#
loop_
_entity_poly.entity_id
_entity_poly.type
_entity_poly.pdbx_seq_one_letter_code
_entity_poly.pdbx_strand_id
1 'polypeptide(L)' 'MSKSENLYSAARELIPGGVNSPVRAFTGVGGTPLFIEKADGAYLYDVDGKAYIDYVGSWG' A
#
# COMPACT_ATOMS: atom_id res chain seq x y z
N MET A 1 10.59 -2.76 11.51
CA MET A 1 9.39 -3.30 10.85
C MET A 1 8.37 -2.17 10.81
N SER A 2 7.96 -1.73 9.62
CA SER A 2 6.96 -0.67 9.47
C SER A 2 5.56 -1.20 9.77
N LYS A 3 4.60 -0.31 10.01
CA LYS A 3 3.19 -0.71 10.14
C LYS A 3 2.68 -1.33 8.84
N SER A 4 3.12 -0.82 7.69
CA SER A 4 2.79 -1.43 6.38
C SER A 4 3.28 -2.87 6.27
N GLU A 5 4.50 -3.18 6.73
CA GLU A 5 5.03 -4.55 6.76
C GLU A 5 4.22 -5.48 7.67
N ASN A 6 3.82 -5.00 8.85
CA ASN A 6 3.00 -5.77 9.77
C ASN A 6 1.61 -6.07 9.19
N LEU A 7 0.96 -5.07 8.59
CA LEU A 7 -0.35 -5.23 7.96
C LEU A 7 -0.27 -6.14 6.73
N TYR A 8 0.78 -6.02 5.93
CA TYR A 8 0.98 -6.91 4.78
C TYR A 8 1.19 -8.36 5.22
N SER A 9 1.99 -8.58 6.27
CA SER A 9 2.19 -9.91 6.87
C SER A 9 0.85 -10.51 7.33
N ALA A 10 0.05 -9.75 8.07
CA ALA A 10 -1.28 -10.20 8.50
C ALA A 10 -2.24 -10.43 7.32
N ALA A 11 -2.20 -9.58 6.30
CA ALA A 11 -3.06 -9.71 5.12
C ALA A 11 -2.74 -10.96 4.31
N ARG A 12 -1.47 -11.39 4.23
CA ARG A 12 -1.06 -12.60 3.51
C ARG A 12 -1.64 -13.89 4.10
N GLU A 13 -1.96 -13.90 5.39
CA GLU A 13 -2.63 -15.03 6.05
C GLU A 13 -4.13 -15.12 5.69
N LEU A 14 -4.72 -14.03 5.16
CA LEU A 14 -6.16 -13.89 4.97
C LEU A 14 -6.57 -13.72 3.50
N ILE A 15 -5.69 -13.15 2.67
CA ILE A 15 -5.95 -12.76 1.29
C ILE A 15 -4.83 -13.30 0.41
N PRO A 16 -5.11 -14.00 -0.71
CA PRO A 16 -4.08 -14.47 -1.63
C PRO A 16 -3.16 -13.32 -2.08
N GLY A 17 -1.86 -13.48 -1.84
CA GLY A 17 -0.88 -12.43 -2.14
C GLY A 17 -0.97 -11.18 -1.25
N GLY A 18 -1.76 -11.21 -0.17
CA GLY A 18 -1.96 -10.11 0.76
C GLY A 18 -2.74 -8.91 0.21
N VAL A 19 -3.34 -9.03 -0.98
CA VAL A 19 -4.02 -7.91 -1.66
C VAL A 19 -5.23 -8.36 -2.46
N ASN A 20 -6.23 -7.48 -2.59
CA ASN A 20 -7.44 -7.73 -3.38
C ASN A 20 -7.30 -7.39 -4.89
N SER A 21 -6.21 -6.74 -5.29
CA SER A 21 -5.88 -6.46 -6.69
C SER A 21 -4.40 -6.77 -6.92
N PRO A 22 -4.04 -7.64 -7.89
CA PRO A 22 -2.68 -8.18 -8.00
C PRO A 22 -1.57 -7.13 -8.12
N VAL A 23 -1.81 -6.02 -8.84
CA VAL A 23 -0.82 -4.95 -9.01
C VAL A 23 -0.38 -4.32 -7.68
N ARG A 24 -1.26 -4.38 -6.67
CA ARG A 24 -0.98 -3.83 -5.33
C ARG A 24 0.02 -4.67 -4.53
N ALA A 25 0.37 -5.88 -4.96
CA ALA A 25 1.38 -6.71 -4.30
C ALA A 25 2.82 -6.27 -4.62
N PHE A 26 3.00 -5.25 -5.46
CA PHE A 26 4.31 -4.70 -5.83
C PHE A 26 5.26 -5.69 -6.52
N THR A 27 4.75 -6.80 -7.06
CA THR A 27 5.57 -7.85 -7.71
C THR A 27 6.40 -7.33 -8.89
N GLY A 28 5.94 -6.29 -9.59
CA GLY A 28 6.66 -5.67 -10.71
C GLY A 28 7.74 -4.66 -10.32
N VAL A 29 7.76 -4.19 -9.07
CA VAL A 29 8.71 -3.15 -8.58
C VAL A 29 9.55 -3.62 -7.39
N GLY A 30 9.18 -4.75 -6.77
CA GLY A 30 9.81 -5.30 -5.58
C GLY A 30 9.43 -4.55 -4.29
N GLY A 31 9.87 -5.12 -3.16
CA GLY A 31 9.61 -4.57 -1.84
C GLY A 31 8.23 -4.92 -1.26
N THR A 32 7.86 -4.22 -0.19
CA THR A 32 6.60 -4.39 0.52
C THR A 32 5.63 -3.29 0.08
N PRO A 33 4.37 -3.61 -0.23
CA PRO A 33 3.39 -2.59 -0.60
C PRO A 33 3.06 -1.66 0.56
N LEU A 34 2.79 -0.40 0.23
CA LEU A 34 2.35 0.62 1.19
C LEU A 34 0.87 0.41 1.53
N PHE A 35 0.55 0.50 2.82
CA PHE A 35 -0.84 0.59 3.27
C PHE A 35 -1.19 2.07 3.45
N ILE A 36 -2.22 2.52 2.74
CA ILE A 36 -2.64 3.93 2.74
C ILE A 36 -3.76 4.14 3.76
N GLU A 37 -3.59 5.13 4.64
CA GLU A 37 -4.58 5.49 5.67
C GLU A 37 -5.52 6.59 5.19
N LYS A 38 -5.00 7.60 4.49
CA LYS A 38 -5.81 8.72 3.97
C LYS A 38 -5.24 9.30 2.68
N ALA A 39 -6.08 10.04 1.96
CA ALA A 39 -5.72 10.84 0.80
C ALA A 39 -6.37 12.23 0.93
N ASP A 40 -5.69 13.28 0.47
CA ASP A 40 -6.22 14.64 0.39
C ASP A 40 -5.53 15.43 -0.74
N GLY A 41 -6.33 16.02 -1.64
CA GLY A 41 -5.83 16.69 -2.83
C GLY A 41 -4.87 15.81 -3.65
N ALA A 42 -3.64 16.28 -3.83
CA ALA A 42 -2.59 15.57 -4.57
C ALA A 42 -1.72 14.65 -3.70
N TYR A 43 -2.12 14.36 -2.45
CA TYR A 43 -1.30 13.60 -1.52
C TYR A 43 -1.96 12.31 -1.01
N LEU A 44 -1.16 11.25 -0.90
CA LEU A 44 -1.45 10.05 -0.13
C LEU A 44 -0.63 10.03 1.15
N TYR A 45 -1.20 9.48 2.22
CA TYR A 45 -0.54 9.28 3.50
C TYR A 45 -0.61 7.80 3.86
N ASP A 46 0.56 7.17 4.01
CA ASP A 46 0.62 5.79 4.48
C ASP A 46 0.36 5.68 6.00
N VAL A 47 0.13 4.46 6.47
CA VAL A 47 -0.11 4.16 7.90
C VAL A 47 1.09 4.48 8.81
N ASP A 48 2.26 4.66 8.23
CA ASP A 48 3.50 5.08 8.89
C ASP A 48 3.60 6.61 8.99
N GLY A 49 2.64 7.35 8.42
CA GLY A 49 2.53 8.81 8.48
C GLY A 49 3.29 9.55 7.39
N LYS A 50 3.89 8.83 6.43
CA LYS A 50 4.65 9.45 5.33
C LYS A 50 3.70 9.90 4.22
N ALA A 51 3.94 11.12 3.74
CA ALA A 51 3.20 11.71 2.64
C ALA A 51 3.90 11.50 1.30
N TYR A 52 3.12 11.28 0.25
CA TYR A 52 3.57 11.08 -1.13
C TYR A 52 2.73 11.95 -2.06
N ILE A 53 3.35 12.58 -3.06
CA ILE A 53 2.59 13.18 -4.16
C ILE A 53 2.02 12.03 -4.99
N ASP A 54 0.70 12.01 -5.18
CA ASP A 54 0.00 10.92 -5.85
C ASP A 54 -0.10 11.15 -7.34
N TYR A 55 0.56 10.29 -8.10
CA TYR A 55 0.43 10.19 -9.56
C TYR A 55 -0.28 8.91 -10.00
N VAL A 56 -0.66 8.05 -9.06
CA VAL A 56 -1.50 6.87 -9.35
C VAL A 56 -2.95 7.31 -9.42
N GLY A 57 -3.39 8.19 -8.50
CA GLY A 57 -4.73 8.78 -8.53
C GLY A 57 -5.83 7.74 -8.55
N SER A 58 -5.69 6.67 -7.76
CA SER A 58 -6.62 5.52 -7.81
C SER A 58 -6.82 4.91 -9.22
N TRP A 59 -5.79 4.98 -10.07
CA TRP A 59 -5.76 4.52 -11.47
C TRP A 59 -6.58 5.36 -12.47
N GLY A 60 -6.86 6.63 -12.16
CA GLY A 60 -7.54 7.58 -13.05
C GLY A 60 -7.97 8.85 -12.32
#